data_AF-A0A815J8Z4-F1
#
_entry.id   AF-A0A815J8Z4-F1
#
_cell.length_a   1.000
_cell.length_b   1.000
_cell.length_c   1.000
_cell.angle_alpha   90.00
_cell.angle_beta   90.00
_cell.angle_gamma   90.00
#
_symmetry.space_group_name_H-M   'P 1'
#
loop_
_entity.id
_entity.type
_entity.pdbx_description
1 polymer ?
#
loop_
_entity_poly.entity_id
_entity_poly.type
_entity_poly.pdbx_seq_one_letter_code
_entity_poly.pdbx_strand_id
1 'polypeptide(L)'
;MMNSRANVRPYNPHVLIGNWLEDRVMEEEVLNNFLDKRYSGQLASQKMTEVERMSQSFPLSVSGGDGSLRFGHQTMLANAWTHSAQYTGEKSQLNCCLALGIPHSSGKDDGATEVTATGTTSVRPTARSAFIIQRPNLAVDSQTVKYGDEVMISDTNGQLFLSCVRSSTRSARTCDVIFTNNRNRDSIWVIMHPSSHLRLEFEGTEVKIDDKVVLAHASSNKCLSVNEEHSNRSPYGREYELLCELSTGSNSSYKSPILWKFQTQSAY
;
A
#
# COMPACT_ATOMS: atom_id res chain seq x y z
N MET A 1 -19.20 26.68 57.85
CA MET A 1 -20.27 26.74 56.82
C MET A 1 -20.05 25.59 55.85
N MET A 2 -20.83 24.52 55.98
CA MET A 2 -20.75 23.34 55.11
C MET A 2 -21.69 23.54 53.91
N ASN A 3 -21.13 23.59 52.71
CA ASN A 3 -21.88 23.70 51.46
C ASN A 3 -22.43 22.31 51.09
N SER A 4 -23.67 21.99 51.48
CA SER A 4 -24.34 20.78 51.02
C SER A 4 -24.72 20.96 49.54
N ARG A 5 -23.92 20.42 48.63
CA ARG A 5 -24.36 20.23 47.24
C ARG A 5 -25.54 19.26 47.28
N ALA A 6 -26.75 19.78 47.04
CA ALA A 6 -27.93 18.96 46.85
C ALA A 6 -27.69 18.05 45.64
N ASN A 7 -27.54 16.75 45.88
CA ASN A 7 -27.33 15.76 44.84
C ASN A 7 -28.70 15.50 44.19
N VAL A 8 -29.04 16.29 43.17
CA VAL A 8 -30.30 16.16 42.44
C VAL A 8 -30.24 14.86 41.63
N ARG A 9 -31.23 13.98 41.82
CA ARG A 9 -31.30 12.72 41.04
C ARG A 9 -31.51 13.08 39.56
N PRO A 10 -30.72 12.50 38.63
CA PRO A 10 -30.98 12.69 37.22
C PRO A 10 -32.35 12.09 36.86
N TYR A 11 -33.16 12.87 36.15
CA TYR A 11 -34.46 12.44 35.62
C TYR A 11 -34.29 12.01 34.15
N ASN A 12 -35.20 11.16 33.65
CA ASN A 12 -35.23 10.83 32.23
C ASN A 12 -35.53 12.12 31.42
N PRO A 13 -34.87 12.37 30.27
CA PRO A 13 -35.13 13.55 29.41
C PRO A 13 -36.59 13.71 28.94
N HIS A 14 -37.39 12.64 29.02
CA HIS A 14 -38.82 12.64 28.72
C HIS A 14 -39.68 13.17 29.88
N VAL A 15 -39.08 13.37 31.06
CA VAL A 15 -39.68 14.04 32.22
C VAL A 15 -39.24 15.49 32.16
N LEU A 16 -40.21 16.42 32.07
CA LEU A 16 -39.98 17.85 31.83
C LEU A 16 -39.45 18.59 33.09
N ILE A 17 -38.35 18.11 33.66
CA ILE A 17 -37.72 18.62 34.88
C ILE A 17 -36.23 18.87 34.60
N GLY A 18 -35.72 20.02 35.05
CA GLY A 18 -34.33 20.41 34.82
C GLY A 18 -34.06 20.80 33.36
N ASN A 19 -32.88 20.44 32.83
CA ASN A 19 -32.44 20.77 31.47
C ASN A 19 -32.94 19.77 30.41
N TRP A 20 -34.15 19.22 30.61
CA TRP A 20 -34.74 18.18 29.76
C TRP A 20 -34.76 18.54 28.27
N LEU A 21 -34.89 19.83 27.92
CA LEU A 21 -34.89 20.28 26.53
C LEU A 21 -33.49 20.17 25.91
N GLU A 22 -32.45 20.57 26.65
CA GLU A 22 -31.06 20.45 26.22
C GLU A 22 -30.68 18.98 26.06
N ASP A 23 -31.08 18.12 27.01
CA ASP A 23 -30.83 16.69 26.94
C ASP A 23 -31.49 16.05 25.70
N ARG A 24 -32.74 16.43 25.38
CA ARG A 24 -33.43 15.95 24.17
C ARG A 24 -32.80 16.43 22.87
N VAL A 25 -32.42 17.71 22.80
CA VAL A 25 -31.74 18.25 21.61
C VAL A 25 -30.39 17.55 21.42
N MET A 26 -29.66 17.29 22.51
CA MET A 26 -28.40 16.55 22.46
C MET A 26 -28.59 15.10 21.98
N GLU A 27 -29.63 14.39 22.45
CA GLU A 27 -29.97 13.05 21.96
C GLU A 27 -30.29 13.06 20.45
N GLU A 28 -31.02 14.07 19.98
CA GLU A 28 -31.35 14.25 18.57
C GLU A 28 -30.11 14.56 17.72
N GLU A 29 -29.22 15.45 18.17
CA GLU A 29 -27.96 15.73 17.48
C GLU A 29 -27.04 14.51 17.42
N VAL A 30 -26.96 13.73 18.50
CA VAL A 30 -26.21 12.46 18.53
C VAL A 30 -26.79 11.46 17.52
N LEU A 31 -28.12 11.35 17.46
CA LEU A 31 -28.80 10.47 16.50
C LEU A 31 -28.58 10.94 15.06
N ASN A 32 -28.73 12.24 14.77
CA ASN A 32 -28.51 12.79 13.44
C ASN A 32 -27.06 12.59 12.98
N ASN A 33 -26.08 12.85 13.86
CA ASN A 33 -24.67 12.58 13.58
C ASN A 33 -24.41 11.09 13.32
N PHE A 34 -25.05 10.21 14.09
CA PHE A 34 -24.97 8.77 13.85
C PHE A 34 -25.56 8.37 12.49
N LEU A 35 -26.74 8.90 12.14
CA LEU A 35 -27.39 8.65 10.86
C LEU A 35 -26.55 9.17 9.70
N ASP A 36 -26.03 10.39 9.78
CA ASP A 36 -25.15 10.99 8.78
C ASP A 36 -23.89 10.14 8.58
N LYS A 37 -23.26 9.69 9.67
CA LYS A 37 -22.13 8.76 9.62
C LYS A 37 -22.52 7.41 9.00
N ARG A 38 -23.75 6.93 9.22
CA ARG A 38 -24.25 5.65 8.68
C ARG A 38 -24.52 5.72 7.19
N TYR A 39 -25.17 6.79 6.74
CA TYR A 39 -25.41 7.02 5.33
C TYR A 39 -24.12 7.28 4.56
N SER A 40 -23.14 7.95 5.17
CA SER A 40 -21.82 8.19 4.58
C SER A 40 -20.84 7.02 4.71
N GLY A 41 -21.21 5.90 5.33
CA GLY A 41 -20.33 4.74 5.48
C GLY A 41 -19.18 4.95 6.49
N GLN A 42 -19.23 5.99 7.30
CA GLN A 42 -18.14 6.41 8.19
C GLN A 42 -18.20 5.79 9.59
N LEU A 43 -19.19 4.92 9.89
CA LEU A 43 -19.21 4.23 11.18
C LEU A 43 -17.97 3.37 11.35
N ALA A 44 -17.48 3.31 12.59
CA ALA A 44 -16.36 2.44 12.95
C ALA A 44 -16.62 0.97 12.61
N SER A 45 -17.86 0.49 12.79
CA SER A 45 -18.26 -0.88 12.41
C SER A 45 -18.16 -1.13 10.91
N GLN A 46 -18.64 -0.20 10.08
CA GLN A 46 -18.56 -0.28 8.61
C GLN A 46 -17.11 -0.27 8.14
N LYS A 47 -16.28 0.62 8.70
CA LYS A 47 -14.84 0.66 8.41
C LYS A 47 -14.12 -0.62 8.84
N MET A 48 -14.52 -1.22 9.95
CA MET A 48 -13.94 -2.48 10.42
C MET A 48 -14.27 -3.64 9.48
N THR A 49 -15.51 -3.74 9.01
CA THR A 49 -15.91 -4.77 8.03
C THR A 49 -15.10 -4.64 6.73
N GLU A 50 -14.81 -3.41 6.30
CA GLU A 50 -13.96 -3.18 5.12
C GLU A 50 -12.51 -3.61 5.36
N VAL A 51 -11.94 -3.29 6.52
CA VAL A 51 -10.61 -3.76 6.94
C VAL A 51 -10.55 -5.30 6.97
N GLU A 52 -11.57 -5.95 7.51
CA GLU A 52 -11.68 -7.41 7.55
C GLU A 52 -11.74 -8.00 6.14
N ARG A 53 -12.56 -7.42 5.25
CA ARG A 53 -12.68 -7.82 3.84
C ARG A 53 -11.34 -7.74 3.13
N MET A 54 -10.61 -6.63 3.28
CA MET A 54 -9.31 -6.42 2.65
C MET A 54 -8.21 -7.32 3.24
N SER A 55 -8.41 -7.84 4.46
CA SER A 55 -7.49 -8.76 5.13
C SER A 55 -7.76 -10.24 4.82
N GLN A 56 -8.81 -10.56 4.05
CA GLN A 56 -9.10 -11.93 3.66
C GLN A 56 -7.98 -12.49 2.76
N SER A 57 -7.70 -13.79 2.93
CA SER A 57 -6.73 -14.52 2.11
C SER A 57 -7.14 -14.46 0.65
N PHE A 58 -6.16 -14.23 -0.23
CA PHE A 58 -6.40 -14.09 -1.66
C PHE A 58 -5.57 -15.13 -2.45
N PRO A 59 -6.17 -15.90 -3.37
CA PRO A 59 -5.42 -16.86 -4.16
C PRO A 59 -4.51 -16.14 -5.16
N LEU A 60 -3.23 -16.52 -5.22
CA LEU A 60 -2.34 -16.04 -6.27
C LEU A 60 -2.42 -16.97 -7.48
N SER A 61 -2.03 -16.47 -8.65
CA SER A 61 -1.89 -17.33 -9.83
C SER A 61 -0.76 -18.35 -9.61
N VAL A 62 -0.96 -19.56 -10.12
CA VAL A 62 0.09 -20.59 -10.11
C VAL A 62 1.16 -20.21 -11.12
N SER A 63 2.44 -20.32 -10.73
CA SER A 63 3.53 -20.12 -11.68
C SER A 63 3.44 -21.14 -12.81
N GLY A 64 3.68 -20.70 -14.05
CA GLY A 64 3.90 -21.63 -15.16
C GLY A 64 5.09 -22.54 -14.88
N GLY A 65 5.15 -23.70 -15.56
CA GLY A 65 6.25 -24.67 -15.38
C GLY A 65 7.65 -24.14 -15.71
N ASP A 66 7.74 -22.99 -16.38
CA ASP A 66 8.97 -22.27 -16.72
C ASP A 66 9.45 -21.29 -15.63
N GLY A 67 8.66 -21.08 -14.58
CA GLY A 67 8.96 -20.14 -13.51
C GLY A 67 8.96 -18.67 -13.95
N SER A 68 8.46 -18.34 -15.14
CA SER A 68 8.52 -16.99 -15.69
C SER A 68 7.40 -16.10 -15.16
N LEU A 69 7.74 -14.84 -14.86
CA LEU A 69 6.78 -13.81 -14.54
C LEU A 69 5.96 -13.45 -15.78
N ARG A 70 4.64 -13.37 -15.65
CA ARG A 70 3.71 -13.19 -16.76
C ARG A 70 2.77 -12.02 -16.51
N PHE A 71 2.45 -11.29 -17.57
CA PHE A 71 1.43 -10.25 -17.52
C PHE A 71 0.04 -10.86 -17.24
N GLY A 72 -0.77 -10.18 -16.45
CA GLY A 72 -2.13 -10.61 -16.09
C GLY A 72 -2.20 -11.61 -14.93
N HIS A 73 -1.08 -12.16 -14.47
CA HIS A 73 -1.06 -13.04 -13.30
C HIS A 73 -1.27 -12.25 -12.00
N GLN A 74 -1.98 -12.87 -11.05
CA GLN A 74 -2.10 -12.40 -9.68
C GLN A 74 -0.82 -12.78 -8.92
N THR A 75 -0.08 -11.76 -8.49
CA THR A 75 1.23 -11.88 -7.85
C THR A 75 1.26 -11.06 -6.57
N MET A 76 2.23 -11.32 -5.70
CA MET A 76 2.54 -10.48 -4.56
C MET A 76 3.95 -9.91 -4.74
N LEU A 77 4.16 -8.67 -4.33
CA LEU A 77 5.47 -8.03 -4.39
C LEU A 77 6.08 -7.97 -2.99
N ALA A 78 7.05 -8.84 -2.73
CA ALA A 78 7.76 -8.91 -1.46
C ALA A 78 9.09 -8.16 -1.54
N ASN A 79 9.46 -7.47 -0.48
CA ASN A 79 10.78 -6.87 -0.36
C ASN A 79 11.81 -7.99 -0.12
N ALA A 80 12.93 -7.90 -0.81
CA ALA A 80 14.03 -8.87 -0.77
C ALA A 80 15.30 -8.28 -0.12
N TRP A 81 15.18 -7.11 0.50
CA TRP A 81 16.28 -6.48 1.21
C TRP A 81 16.71 -7.31 2.41
N THR A 82 18.02 -7.33 2.67
CA THR A 82 18.60 -8.07 3.80
C THR A 82 19.45 -7.11 4.61
N HIS A 83 19.05 -6.89 5.86
CA HIS A 83 19.83 -6.14 6.83
C HIS A 83 21.00 -7.01 7.30
N SER A 84 22.20 -6.44 7.40
CA SER A 84 23.33 -7.09 8.08
C SER A 84 23.45 -6.46 9.46
N ALA A 85 23.14 -7.21 10.51
CA ALA A 85 23.30 -6.70 11.87
C ALA A 85 24.78 -6.37 12.12
N GLN A 86 25.06 -5.10 12.43
CA GLN A 86 26.44 -4.58 12.53
C GLN A 86 27.28 -5.31 13.58
N TYR A 87 26.65 -5.90 14.60
CA TYR A 87 27.33 -6.51 15.75
C TYR A 87 27.34 -8.05 15.76
N THR A 88 26.32 -8.70 15.20
CA THR A 88 26.21 -10.16 15.17
C THR A 88 26.58 -10.76 13.82
N GLY A 89 26.67 -9.94 12.77
CA GLY A 89 26.83 -10.42 11.39
C GLY A 89 25.62 -11.18 10.86
N GLU A 90 24.54 -11.29 11.65
CA GLU A 90 23.32 -11.97 11.24
C GLU A 90 22.63 -11.17 10.13
N LYS A 91 22.29 -11.89 9.07
CA LYS A 91 21.57 -11.35 7.93
C LYS A 91 20.08 -11.65 8.10
N SER A 92 19.29 -10.61 8.38
CA SER A 92 17.83 -10.74 8.46
C SER A 92 17.18 -10.07 7.26
N GLN A 93 16.27 -10.77 6.58
CA GLN A 93 15.46 -10.16 5.53
C GLN A 93 14.43 -9.21 6.14
N LEU A 94 14.15 -8.11 5.43
CA LEU A 94 13.07 -7.21 5.80
C LEU A 94 11.74 -7.88 5.42
N ASN A 95 10.97 -8.29 6.43
CA ASN A 95 9.63 -8.86 6.22
C ASN A 95 8.65 -7.74 5.84
N CYS A 96 8.57 -7.44 4.55
CA CYS A 96 7.72 -6.39 4.01
C CYS A 96 7.15 -6.82 2.65
N CYS A 97 5.84 -6.64 2.45
CA CYS A 97 5.18 -6.81 1.15
C CYS A 97 4.44 -5.53 0.78
N LEU A 98 4.38 -5.20 -0.52
CA LEU A 98 3.54 -4.11 -1.01
C LEU A 98 2.08 -4.40 -0.65
N ALA A 99 1.35 -3.36 -0.25
CA ALA A 99 -0.05 -3.45 0.09
C ALA A 99 -0.81 -2.13 -0.12
N LEU A 100 -2.08 -2.25 -0.49
CA LEU A 100 -3.06 -1.15 -0.50
C LEU A 100 -3.36 -0.70 0.92
N GLY A 101 -3.09 0.57 1.24
CA GLY A 101 -3.38 1.18 2.52
C GLY A 101 -4.87 1.49 2.73
N ILE A 102 -5.15 2.35 3.71
CA ILE A 102 -6.51 2.83 3.95
C ILE A 102 -6.85 3.85 2.86
N PRO A 103 -8.00 3.74 2.17
CA PRO A 103 -8.45 4.76 1.24
C PRO A 103 -8.51 6.12 1.93
N HIS A 104 -7.94 7.15 1.30
CA HIS A 104 -8.15 8.50 1.77
C HIS A 104 -9.60 8.86 1.46
N SER A 105 -10.40 9.18 2.47
CA SER A 105 -11.68 9.84 2.25
C SER A 105 -11.40 11.30 1.86
N SER A 106 -10.94 11.54 0.64
CA SER A 106 -10.88 12.89 0.10
C SER A 106 -12.34 13.33 -0.08
N GLY A 107 -12.77 14.30 0.74
CA GLY A 107 -14.12 14.90 0.64
C GLY A 107 -14.34 15.74 -0.61
N LYS A 108 -13.58 15.50 -1.68
CA LYS A 108 -13.70 16.15 -2.98
C LYS A 108 -13.94 15.08 -4.03
N ASP A 109 -15.16 15.05 -4.49
CA ASP A 109 -15.72 14.16 -5.51
C ASP A 109 -15.18 14.54 -6.90
N ASP A 110 -13.87 14.39 -7.10
CA ASP A 110 -13.19 14.69 -8.38
C ASP A 110 -12.98 13.43 -9.24
N GLY A 111 -13.65 12.32 -8.88
CA GLY A 111 -13.51 11.01 -9.55
C GLY A 111 -12.14 10.34 -9.39
N ALA A 112 -11.10 11.06 -8.95
CA ALA A 112 -9.78 10.52 -8.64
C ALA A 112 -9.81 9.76 -7.30
N THR A 113 -9.64 8.44 -7.37
CA THR A 113 -9.51 7.59 -6.18
C THR A 113 -8.03 7.43 -5.87
N GLU A 114 -7.60 7.83 -4.68
CA GLU A 114 -6.22 7.67 -4.22
C GLU A 114 -6.15 6.90 -2.90
N VAL A 115 -5.29 5.90 -2.86
CA VAL A 115 -5.06 5.04 -1.70
C VAL A 115 -3.57 5.02 -1.41
N THR A 116 -3.16 5.15 -0.15
CA THR A 116 -1.73 5.09 0.19
C THR A 116 -1.15 3.73 -0.19
N ALA A 117 0.06 3.67 -0.75
CA ALA A 117 0.80 2.42 -0.84
C ALA A 117 1.59 2.18 0.46
N THR A 118 1.55 0.96 0.98
CA THR A 118 2.15 0.62 2.28
C THR A 118 2.96 -0.67 2.20
N GLY A 119 3.94 -0.82 3.09
CA GLY A 119 4.71 -2.03 3.26
C GLY A 119 4.19 -2.84 4.45
N THR A 120 3.36 -3.86 4.22
CA THR A 120 2.83 -4.69 5.31
C THR A 120 3.85 -5.72 5.79
N THR A 121 3.90 -5.98 7.09
CA THR A 121 4.67 -7.11 7.65
C THR A 121 3.99 -8.47 7.45
N SER A 122 2.74 -8.48 6.98
CA SER A 122 2.04 -9.72 6.66
C SER A 122 2.54 -10.28 5.34
N VAL A 123 3.29 -11.38 5.42
CA VAL A 123 3.80 -12.10 4.23
C VAL A 123 2.76 -13.03 3.60
N ARG A 124 1.49 -12.96 4.01
CA ARG A 124 0.41 -13.76 3.44
C ARG A 124 -0.29 -12.99 2.32
N PRO A 125 -0.62 -13.64 1.20
CA PRO A 125 -1.43 -13.03 0.15
C PRO A 125 -2.83 -12.69 0.66
N THR A 126 -3.21 -11.43 0.51
CA THR A 126 -4.51 -10.88 0.89
C THR A 126 -5.04 -10.01 -0.24
N ALA A 127 -6.32 -9.65 -0.21
CA ALA A 127 -6.91 -8.78 -1.24
C ALA A 127 -6.16 -7.45 -1.40
N ARG A 128 -5.53 -6.95 -0.32
CA ARG A 128 -4.68 -5.75 -0.34
C ARG A 128 -3.26 -5.94 -0.83
N SER A 129 -2.70 -7.15 -0.77
CA SER A 129 -1.29 -7.44 -1.10
C SER A 129 -1.11 -8.26 -2.39
N ALA A 130 -2.22 -8.66 -3.02
CA ALA A 130 -2.23 -9.26 -4.34
C ALA A 130 -2.38 -8.18 -5.43
N PHE A 131 -1.62 -8.31 -6.50
CA PHE A 131 -1.53 -7.34 -7.59
C PHE A 131 -1.45 -8.03 -8.93
N ILE A 132 -1.80 -7.30 -9.98
CA ILE A 132 -1.67 -7.73 -11.36
C ILE A 132 -0.60 -6.88 -12.04
N ILE A 133 0.33 -7.54 -12.74
CA ILE A 133 1.29 -6.86 -13.59
C ILE A 133 0.66 -6.69 -14.97
N GLN A 134 0.55 -5.44 -15.41
CA GLN A 134 -0.10 -5.05 -16.65
C GLN A 134 0.88 -4.35 -17.58
N ARG A 135 0.57 -4.38 -18.88
CA ARG A 135 1.33 -3.62 -19.88
C ARG A 135 0.80 -2.18 -19.95
N PRO A 136 1.70 -1.18 -20.02
CA PRO A 136 1.31 0.20 -20.30
C PRO A 136 0.58 0.32 -21.64
N ASN A 137 1.10 -0.37 -22.67
CA ASN A 137 0.55 -0.41 -24.03
C ASN A 137 0.06 -1.84 -24.38
N LEU A 138 -1.17 -1.93 -24.92
CA LEU A 138 -1.81 -3.21 -25.26
C LEU A 138 -1.33 -3.80 -26.59
N ALA A 139 -0.53 -3.08 -27.38
CA ALA A 139 -0.10 -3.51 -28.71
C ALA A 139 1.04 -4.56 -28.73
N VAL A 140 1.60 -4.92 -27.57
CA VAL A 140 2.76 -5.84 -27.48
C VAL A 140 2.29 -7.23 -27.04
N ASP A 141 2.57 -8.24 -27.88
CA ASP A 141 2.11 -9.64 -27.68
C ASP A 141 2.98 -10.50 -26.74
N SER A 142 3.97 -9.93 -26.04
CA SER A 142 4.84 -10.72 -25.15
C SER A 142 4.11 -11.15 -23.88
N GLN A 143 3.88 -12.46 -23.70
CA GLN A 143 3.22 -13.00 -22.48
C GLN A 143 4.08 -12.89 -21.22
N THR A 144 5.40 -13.02 -21.35
CA THR A 144 6.35 -12.96 -20.25
C THR A 144 6.88 -11.54 -20.05
N VAL A 145 7.20 -11.23 -18.80
CA VAL A 145 7.80 -9.97 -18.37
C VAL A 145 9.31 -10.11 -18.42
N LYS A 146 9.99 -9.12 -19.02
CA LYS A 146 11.44 -9.12 -19.21
C LYS A 146 12.12 -7.97 -18.46
N TYR A 147 13.40 -8.13 -18.18
CA TYR A 147 14.21 -7.01 -17.68
C TYR A 147 14.27 -5.90 -18.74
N GLY A 148 14.04 -4.67 -18.32
CA GLY A 148 13.91 -3.49 -19.20
C GLY A 148 12.48 -3.18 -19.64
N ASP A 149 11.52 -4.09 -19.42
CA ASP A 149 10.12 -3.83 -19.77
C ASP A 149 9.51 -2.73 -18.89
N GLU A 150 8.71 -1.88 -19.53
CA GLU A 150 7.79 -0.98 -18.86
C GLU A 150 6.53 -1.75 -18.45
N VAL A 151 6.14 -1.62 -17.18
CA VAL A 151 5.01 -2.30 -16.55
C VAL A 151 4.17 -1.33 -15.73
N MET A 152 2.91 -1.69 -15.50
CA MET A 152 2.04 -1.08 -14.50
C MET A 152 1.69 -2.14 -13.47
N ILE A 153 1.68 -1.79 -12.19
CA ILE A 153 1.28 -2.69 -11.11
C ILE A 153 -0.10 -2.24 -10.64
N SER A 154 -1.11 -3.08 -10.80
CA SER A 154 -2.49 -2.75 -10.43
C SER A 154 -2.99 -3.58 -9.27
N ASP A 155 -4.05 -3.12 -8.60
CA ASP A 155 -4.86 -3.96 -7.72
C ASP A 155 -5.47 -5.16 -8.47
N THR A 156 -6.11 -6.06 -7.72
CA THR A 156 -6.72 -7.28 -8.25
C THR A 156 -7.87 -7.01 -9.24
N ASN A 157 -8.46 -5.82 -9.22
CA ASN A 157 -9.53 -5.44 -10.14
C ASN A 157 -9.00 -4.71 -11.39
N GLY A 158 -7.71 -4.36 -11.43
CA GLY A 158 -7.12 -3.60 -12.53
C GLY A 158 -7.61 -2.15 -12.60
N GLN A 159 -8.05 -1.58 -11.47
CA GLN A 159 -8.64 -0.25 -11.37
C GLN A 159 -7.68 0.77 -10.76
N LEU A 160 -6.87 0.36 -9.78
CA LEU A 160 -5.91 1.22 -9.11
C LEU A 160 -4.49 0.80 -9.48
N PHE A 161 -3.67 1.77 -9.87
CA PHE A 161 -2.29 1.58 -10.31
C PHE A 161 -1.31 2.18 -9.33
N LEU A 162 -0.21 1.48 -9.07
CA LEU A 162 0.89 1.99 -8.27
C LEU A 162 1.56 3.15 -9.00
N SER A 163 1.61 4.31 -8.37
CA SER A 163 2.09 5.56 -8.98
C SER A 163 3.06 6.30 -8.06
N CYS A 164 3.98 7.01 -8.69
CA CYS A 164 4.94 7.88 -8.02
C CYS A 164 4.46 9.33 -8.11
N VAL A 165 4.03 9.92 -6.99
CA VAL A 165 3.53 11.30 -6.95
C VAL A 165 4.54 12.21 -6.26
N ARG A 166 4.80 13.35 -6.88
CA ARG A 166 5.72 14.34 -6.32
C ARG A 166 5.07 15.00 -5.12
N SER A 167 5.63 14.76 -3.94
CA SER A 167 5.17 15.38 -2.70
C SER A 167 5.63 16.83 -2.62
N SER A 168 4.76 17.73 -2.16
CA SER A 168 5.12 19.12 -1.87
C SER A 168 5.90 19.26 -0.56
N THR A 169 5.77 18.28 0.36
CA THR A 169 6.37 18.30 1.69
C THR A 169 7.69 17.56 1.77
N ARG A 170 8.03 16.77 0.74
CA ARG A 170 9.28 16.00 0.71
C ARG A 170 10.36 16.65 -0.16
N SER A 171 11.59 16.24 0.09
CA SER A 171 12.74 16.61 -0.73
C SER A 171 12.53 16.20 -2.19
N ALA A 172 13.11 16.95 -3.12
CA ALA A 172 13.14 16.61 -4.55
C ALA A 172 13.70 15.20 -4.85
N ARG A 173 14.43 14.59 -3.89
CA ARG A 173 15.01 13.24 -3.99
C ARG A 173 14.02 12.10 -3.73
N THR A 174 12.89 12.39 -3.09
CA THR A 174 11.89 11.41 -2.65
C THR A 174 10.51 11.77 -3.21
N CYS A 175 9.70 10.77 -3.53
CA CYS A 175 8.31 10.93 -3.93
C CYS A 175 7.43 10.02 -3.09
N ASP A 176 6.16 10.40 -2.94
CA ASP A 176 5.15 9.56 -2.33
C ASP A 176 4.77 8.44 -3.32
N VAL A 177 4.41 7.29 -2.76
CA VAL A 177 3.92 6.15 -3.53
C VAL A 177 2.47 5.91 -3.14
N ILE A 178 1.59 5.96 -4.14
CA ILE A 178 0.15 5.78 -3.95
C ILE A 178 -0.40 4.79 -4.98
N PHE A 179 -1.63 4.35 -4.77
CA PHE A 179 -2.45 3.69 -5.75
C PHE A 179 -3.53 4.65 -6.24
N THR A 180 -3.63 4.85 -7.55
CA THR A 180 -4.63 5.75 -8.15
C THR A 180 -5.26 5.15 -9.39
N ASN A 181 -6.49 5.54 -9.70
CA ASN A 181 -7.17 5.17 -10.95
C ASN A 181 -6.63 5.91 -12.18
N ASN A 182 -5.66 6.82 -12.00
CA ASN A 182 -5.01 7.54 -13.09
C ASN A 182 -3.97 6.68 -13.82
N ARG A 183 -4.39 6.08 -14.93
CA ARG A 183 -3.50 5.35 -15.84
C ARG A 183 -2.66 6.29 -16.71
N ASN A 184 -1.61 6.85 -16.13
CA ASN A 184 -0.72 7.82 -16.78
C ASN A 184 0.77 7.43 -16.66
N ARG A 185 1.68 8.32 -17.08
CA ARG A 185 3.13 8.12 -17.00
C ARG A 185 3.67 8.00 -15.57
N ASP A 186 2.94 8.50 -14.57
CA ASP A 186 3.34 8.38 -13.16
C ASP A 186 3.13 6.96 -12.61
N SER A 187 2.39 6.14 -13.35
CA SER A 187 2.06 4.75 -13.00
C SER A 187 2.94 3.72 -13.71
N ILE A 188 3.92 4.17 -14.50
CA ILE A 188 4.79 3.29 -15.29
C ILE A 188 6.09 3.03 -14.54
N TRP A 189 6.42 1.74 -14.39
CA TRP A 189 7.63 1.25 -13.74
C TRP A 189 8.45 0.43 -14.72
N VAL A 190 9.77 0.42 -14.56
CA VAL A 190 10.71 -0.38 -15.33
C VAL A 190 11.29 -1.44 -14.40
N ILE A 191 11.23 -2.71 -14.81
CA ILE A 191 11.84 -3.81 -14.07
C ILE A 191 13.31 -3.92 -14.45
N MET A 192 14.19 -3.61 -13.50
CA MET A 192 15.64 -3.62 -13.71
C MET A 192 16.32 -4.73 -12.92
N HIS A 193 17.44 -5.21 -13.47
CA HIS A 193 18.32 -6.12 -12.75
C HIS A 193 18.97 -5.40 -11.53
N PRO A 194 19.12 -6.08 -10.37
CA PRO A 194 19.67 -5.49 -9.15
C PRO A 194 21.09 -4.94 -9.32
N SER A 195 21.95 -5.71 -9.98
CA SER A 195 23.32 -5.29 -10.27
C SER A 195 23.33 -4.35 -11.47
N SER A 196 23.75 -3.11 -11.26
CA SER A 196 23.81 -2.08 -12.30
C SER A 196 24.68 -2.47 -13.49
N HIS A 197 25.78 -3.18 -13.25
CA HIS A 197 26.72 -3.60 -14.29
C HIS A 197 26.13 -4.69 -15.20
N LEU A 198 25.23 -5.53 -14.66
CA LEU A 198 24.61 -6.63 -15.41
C LEU A 198 23.31 -6.19 -16.11
N ARG A 199 22.84 -4.95 -15.92
CA ARG A 199 21.54 -4.50 -16.49
C ARG A 199 21.50 -4.58 -18.01
N LEU A 200 22.59 -4.18 -18.68
CA LEU A 200 22.68 -4.23 -20.14
C LEU A 200 22.73 -5.67 -20.66
N GLU A 201 23.38 -6.57 -19.93
CA GLU A 201 23.56 -7.97 -20.32
C GLU A 201 22.27 -8.79 -20.17
N PHE A 202 21.46 -8.44 -19.16
CA PHE A 202 20.18 -9.10 -18.87
C PHE A 202 18.99 -8.41 -19.54
N GLU A 203 19.17 -7.29 -20.22
CA GLU A 203 18.09 -6.58 -20.91
C GLU A 203 17.39 -7.50 -21.93
N GLY A 204 16.06 -7.54 -21.90
CA GLY A 204 15.25 -8.41 -22.75
C GLY A 204 15.18 -9.88 -22.34
N THR A 205 15.89 -10.29 -21.27
CA THR A 205 15.75 -11.65 -20.69
C THR A 205 14.54 -11.73 -19.77
N GLU A 206 13.92 -12.91 -19.67
CA GLU A 206 12.73 -13.12 -18.85
C GLU A 206 13.03 -12.99 -17.36
N VAL A 207 12.14 -12.31 -16.63
CA VAL A 207 12.17 -12.23 -15.17
C VAL A 207 11.54 -13.49 -14.61
N LYS A 208 12.24 -14.18 -13.71
CA LYS A 208 11.68 -15.37 -13.02
C LYS A 208 10.97 -14.98 -11.73
N ILE A 209 10.05 -15.84 -11.28
CA ILE A 209 9.47 -15.75 -9.94
C ILE A 209 10.59 -15.85 -8.90
N ASP A 210 10.47 -15.08 -7.81
CA ASP A 210 11.47 -14.94 -6.75
C ASP A 210 12.82 -14.31 -7.15
N ASP A 211 13.02 -13.95 -8.43
CA ASP A 211 14.17 -13.14 -8.82
C ASP A 211 14.15 -11.81 -8.08
N LYS A 212 15.33 -11.38 -7.64
CA LYS A 212 15.51 -10.03 -7.10
C LYS A 212 15.47 -9.04 -8.25
N VAL A 213 14.65 -8.00 -8.10
CA VAL A 213 14.49 -6.93 -9.07
C VAL A 213 14.54 -5.57 -8.40
N VAL A 214 14.76 -4.54 -9.20
CA VAL A 214 14.59 -3.14 -8.81
C VAL A 214 13.47 -2.56 -9.69
N LEU A 215 12.48 -1.93 -9.07
CA LEU A 215 11.41 -1.24 -9.76
C LEU A 215 11.72 0.25 -9.82
N ALA A 216 12.08 0.76 -11.00
CA ALA A 216 12.30 2.19 -11.20
C ALA A 216 11.10 2.85 -11.86
N HIS A 217 10.66 3.98 -11.32
CA HIS A 217 9.63 4.80 -11.94
C HIS A 217 10.16 5.38 -13.27
N ALA A 218 9.48 5.07 -14.38
CA ALA A 218 9.99 5.32 -15.73
C ALA A 218 10.33 6.79 -16.00
N SER A 219 9.52 7.73 -15.49
CA SER A 219 9.73 9.16 -15.75
C SER A 219 10.83 9.79 -14.91
N SER A 220 11.15 9.23 -13.74
CA SER A 220 12.03 9.87 -12.75
C SER A 220 13.30 9.08 -12.43
N ASN A 221 13.38 7.82 -12.87
CA ASN A 221 14.44 6.87 -12.52
C ASN A 221 14.66 6.64 -11.02
N LYS A 222 13.70 7.07 -10.19
CA LYS A 222 13.66 6.76 -8.76
C LYS A 222 13.12 5.35 -8.56
N CYS A 223 13.64 4.65 -7.57
CA CYS A 223 13.31 3.27 -7.27
C CYS A 223 12.28 3.18 -6.15
N LEU A 224 11.37 2.22 -6.25
CA LEU A 224 10.48 1.85 -5.16
C LEU A 224 11.31 1.33 -3.97
N SER A 225 11.06 1.86 -2.79
CA SER A 225 11.83 1.63 -1.58
C SER A 225 10.92 1.54 -0.36
N VAL A 226 11.39 0.83 0.66
CA VAL A 226 10.77 0.81 1.99
C VAL A 226 11.48 1.81 2.89
N ASN A 227 10.74 2.64 3.61
CA ASN A 227 11.31 3.51 4.63
C ASN A 227 11.35 2.75 5.97
N GLU A 228 12.46 2.06 6.26
CA GLU A 228 12.60 1.23 7.47
C GLU A 228 12.47 2.03 8.77
N GLU A 229 12.86 3.30 8.74
CA GLU A 229 12.81 4.19 9.90
C GLU A 229 11.38 4.65 10.24
N HIS A 230 10.47 4.59 9.26
CA HIS A 230 9.10 5.09 9.38
C HIS A 230 8.10 3.94 9.26
N SER A 231 7.74 3.38 10.40
CA SER A 231 6.65 2.40 10.50
C SER A 231 5.50 2.94 11.35
N ASN A 232 4.28 2.85 10.86
CA ASN A 232 3.07 3.25 11.55
C ASN A 232 2.22 2.02 11.94
N ARG A 233 1.35 2.19 12.93
CA ARG A 233 0.30 1.21 13.22
C ARG A 233 -0.98 1.61 12.50
N SER A 234 -1.54 0.68 11.76
CA SER A 234 -2.86 0.80 11.15
C SER A 234 -3.78 -0.32 11.66
N PRO A 235 -5.07 -0.30 11.30
CA PRO A 235 -5.99 -1.41 11.60
C PRO A 235 -5.52 -2.77 11.07
N TYR A 236 -4.60 -2.77 10.09
CA TYR A 236 -4.02 -3.98 9.48
C TYR A 236 -2.75 -4.47 10.19
N GLY A 237 -2.28 -3.75 11.20
CA GLY A 237 -1.06 -4.07 11.95
C GLY A 237 0.05 -3.04 11.75
N ARG A 238 1.30 -3.51 11.77
CA ARG A 238 2.47 -2.64 11.54
C ARG A 238 2.72 -2.51 10.04
N GLU A 239 2.84 -1.27 9.57
CA GLU A 239 3.06 -0.95 8.17
C GLU A 239 4.22 0.02 8.02
N TYR A 240 5.07 -0.24 7.05
CA TYR A 240 6.13 0.65 6.64
C TYR A 240 5.60 1.66 5.61
N GLU A 241 6.14 2.86 5.67
CA GLU A 241 5.98 3.82 4.59
C GLU A 241 6.77 3.35 3.35
N LEU A 242 6.16 3.48 2.17
CA LEU A 242 6.82 3.24 0.90
C LEU A 242 7.13 4.57 0.22
N LEU A 243 8.34 4.66 -0.34
CA LEU A 243 8.83 5.85 -1.01
C LEU A 243 9.38 5.48 -2.39
N CYS A 244 9.43 6.47 -3.26
CA CYS A 244 10.17 6.37 -4.51
C CYS A 244 11.38 7.31 -4.43
N GLU A 245 12.60 6.75 -4.43
CA GLU A 245 13.83 7.50 -4.16
C GLU A 245 14.96 7.16 -5.13
N LEU A 246 15.90 8.09 -5.32
CA LEU A 246 17.06 7.82 -6.17
C LEU A 246 17.91 6.70 -5.54
N SER A 247 18.22 5.66 -6.32
CA SER A 247 19.16 4.63 -5.88
C SER A 247 20.53 5.29 -5.66
N THR A 248 20.95 5.46 -4.41
CA THR A 248 22.27 5.98 -4.12
C THR A 248 23.31 4.93 -4.49
N GLY A 249 24.35 5.35 -5.21
CA GLY A 249 25.42 4.46 -5.69
C GLY A 249 26.15 3.75 -4.55
N SER A 250 26.93 2.73 -4.91
CA SER A 250 27.61 1.73 -4.06
C SER A 250 28.39 2.22 -2.83
N ASN A 251 28.62 3.53 -2.66
CA ASN A 251 29.39 4.13 -1.57
C ASN A 251 28.57 4.95 -0.57
N SER A 252 27.24 4.96 -0.66
CA SER A 252 26.39 5.58 0.37
C SER A 252 26.18 4.61 1.54
N SER A 253 26.52 5.05 2.74
CA SER A 253 26.25 4.34 4.01
C SER A 253 24.76 4.02 4.22
N TYR A 254 23.87 4.71 3.51
CA TYR A 254 22.43 4.45 3.46
C TYR A 254 22.11 3.58 2.25
N LYS A 255 22.06 2.26 2.45
CA LYS A 255 21.54 1.36 1.44
C LYS A 255 20.03 1.27 1.60
N SER A 256 19.31 1.90 0.69
CA SER A 256 17.86 1.84 0.60
C SER A 256 17.36 0.43 0.27
N PRO A 257 16.30 -0.08 0.92
CA PRO A 257 15.73 -1.40 0.66
C PRO A 257 14.90 -1.41 -0.64
N ILE A 258 15.57 -1.23 -1.77
CA ILE A 258 14.98 -1.14 -3.12
C ILE A 258 14.83 -2.49 -3.83
N LEU A 259 15.25 -3.58 -3.18
CA LEU A 259 15.19 -4.92 -3.75
C LEU A 259 13.82 -5.52 -3.50
N TRP A 260 13.18 -5.98 -4.57
CA TRP A 260 11.88 -6.62 -4.53
C TRP A 260 11.94 -7.99 -5.22
N LYS A 261 10.94 -8.83 -4.99
CA LYS A 261 10.73 -10.09 -5.68
C LYS A 261 9.25 -10.32 -5.89
N PHE A 262 8.90 -10.86 -7.05
CA PHE A 262 7.53 -11.26 -7.34
C PHE A 262 7.28 -12.67 -6.84
N GLN A 263 6.16 -12.88 -6.19
CA GLN A 263 5.74 -14.16 -5.63
C GLN A 263 4.41 -14.58 -6.22
N THR A 264 4.27 -15.87 -6.46
CA THR A 264 3.08 -16.55 -6.98
C THR A 264 2.75 -17.75 -6.10
N GLN A 265 1.64 -18.43 -6.38
CA GLN A 265 1.38 -19.71 -5.75
C GLN A 265 2.36 -20.75 -6.32
N SER A 266 3.10 -21.43 -5.44
CA SER A 266 3.98 -22.53 -5.85
C SER A 266 3.14 -23.65 -6.46
N ALA A 267 3.48 -24.08 -7.68
CA ALA A 267 3.01 -25.35 -8.21
C ALA A 267 3.70 -26.46 -7.39
N TYR A 268 2.92 -27.34 -6.78
CA TYR A 268 3.43 -28.55 -6.13
C TYR A 268 3.76 -29.62 -7.17
#